data_AF-A0A367GMK8-F1
#
_entry.id   AF-A0A367GMK8-F1
#
_cell.length_a   1.000
_cell.length_b   1.000
_cell.length_c   1.000
_cell.angle_alpha   90.00
_cell.angle_beta   90.00
_cell.angle_gamma   90.00
#
_symmetry.space_group_name_H-M   'P 1'
#
loop_
_entity.id
_entity.type
_entity.pdbx_description
1 polymer ?
#
loop_
_entity_poly.entity_id
_entity_poly.type
_entity_poly.pdbx_seq_one_letter_code
_entity_poly.pdbx_strand_id
1 'polypeptide(L)'
;MSSLKFLPQKVQDELWWLIMSAEYDYERISIADHELDDERLTLWLEDKSDFKNTLDECLVVEIPVKKFAALIKAENLNSYEGVKVHPTKKITYAARIEINEAITWYHHDATLREQRWAREAMLKSILTTLIETGTRDIALTDWGE
;
A
#
# COMPACT_ATOMS: atom_id res chain seq x y z
N MET A 1 -10.94 9.46 0.55
CA MET A 1 -10.99 8.05 0.97
C MET A 1 -10.71 7.19 -0.25
N SER A 2 -9.58 6.49 -0.25
CA SER A 2 -9.25 5.54 -1.32
C SER A 2 -10.23 4.37 -1.25
N SER A 3 -10.77 3.94 -2.38
CA SER A 3 -11.71 2.82 -2.45
C SER A 3 -10.97 1.56 -2.89
N LEU A 4 -11.21 0.43 -2.20
CA LEU A 4 -10.67 -0.89 -2.56
C LEU A 4 -11.39 -1.56 -3.74
N LYS A 5 -12.19 -0.82 -4.52
CA LYS A 5 -12.89 -1.33 -5.72
C LYS A 5 -11.98 -1.97 -6.78
N PHE A 6 -10.67 -1.77 -6.70
CA PHE A 6 -9.70 -2.42 -7.58
C PHE A 6 -9.33 -3.85 -7.12
N LEU A 7 -9.62 -4.21 -5.87
CA LEU A 7 -9.46 -5.57 -5.35
C LEU A 7 -10.77 -6.35 -5.54
N PRO A 8 -10.72 -7.58 -6.07
CA PRO A 8 -11.89 -8.45 -6.10
C PRO A 8 -12.46 -8.69 -4.69
N GLN A 9 -13.78 -8.81 -4.56
CA GLN A 9 -14.42 -9.03 -3.26
C GLN A 9 -13.86 -10.27 -2.55
N LYS A 10 -13.63 -11.35 -3.29
CA LYS A 10 -13.02 -12.57 -2.75
C LYS A 10 -11.68 -12.30 -2.05
N VAL A 11 -10.81 -11.47 -2.65
CA VAL A 11 -9.51 -11.11 -2.07
C VAL A 11 -9.70 -10.23 -0.83
N GLN A 12 -10.70 -9.35 -0.83
CA GLN A 12 -11.05 -8.55 0.35
C GLN A 12 -11.54 -9.44 1.50
N ASP A 13 -12.32 -10.48 1.21
CA ASP A 13 -12.80 -11.45 2.21
C ASP A 13 -11.63 -12.28 2.77
N GLU A 14 -10.71 -12.74 1.92
CA GLU A 14 -9.50 -13.45 2.33
C GLU A 14 -8.55 -12.58 3.16
N LEU A 15 -8.39 -11.31 2.78
CA LEU A 15 -7.68 -10.32 3.61
C LEU A 15 -8.35 -10.14 4.98
N TRP A 16 -9.68 -10.17 5.02
CA TRP A 16 -10.40 -10.09 6.28
C TRP A 16 -10.13 -11.30 7.18
N TRP A 17 -10.12 -12.51 6.61
CA TRP A 17 -9.74 -13.72 7.33
C TRP A 17 -8.31 -13.65 7.87
N LEU A 18 -7.37 -13.13 7.08
CA LEU A 18 -5.98 -12.95 7.49
C LEU A 18 -5.86 -11.96 8.67
N ILE A 19 -6.64 -10.87 8.66
CA ILE A 19 -6.67 -9.93 9.79
C ILE A 19 -7.23 -10.59 11.05
N MET A 20 -8.30 -11.38 10.92
CA MET A 20 -8.87 -12.10 12.05
C MET A 20 -7.92 -13.17 12.60
N SER A 21 -7.21 -13.92 11.74
CA SER A 21 -6.22 -14.91 12.17
C SER A 21 -5.01 -14.27 12.86
N ALA A 22 -4.67 -13.06 12.45
CA ALA A 22 -3.65 -12.22 13.07
C ALA A 22 -4.14 -11.53 14.35
N GLU A 23 -5.35 -11.82 14.85
CA GLU A 23 -5.93 -11.20 16.05
C GLU A 23 -5.99 -9.66 15.98
N TYR A 24 -6.19 -9.11 14.77
CA TYR A 24 -6.16 -7.67 14.50
C TYR A 24 -4.80 -7.00 14.75
N ASP A 25 -3.73 -7.76 14.96
CA ASP A 25 -2.36 -7.26 14.98
C ASP A 25 -1.82 -7.14 13.54
N TYR A 26 -1.90 -5.94 12.97
CA TYR A 26 -1.43 -5.71 11.60
C TYR A 26 0.07 -5.84 11.43
N GLU A 27 0.86 -5.69 12.50
CA GLU A 27 2.30 -5.90 12.42
C GLU A 27 2.65 -7.37 12.20
N ARG A 28 1.70 -8.27 12.49
CA ARG A 28 1.80 -9.71 12.25
C ARG A 28 1.54 -10.08 10.79
N ILE A 29 0.85 -9.26 10.01
CA ILE A 29 0.69 -9.45 8.56
C ILE A 29 1.95 -8.94 7.84
N SER A 30 2.58 -9.78 7.04
CA SER A 30 3.84 -9.46 6.37
C SER A 30 3.83 -9.81 4.89
N ILE A 31 4.72 -9.15 4.15
CA ILE A 31 4.97 -9.41 2.74
C ILE A 31 6.07 -10.47 2.68
N ALA A 32 5.69 -11.71 2.35
CA ALA A 32 6.60 -12.82 2.15
C ALA A 32 7.47 -12.59 0.90
N ASP A 33 6.83 -12.18 -0.19
CA ASP A 33 7.50 -11.80 -1.44
C ASP A 33 6.69 -10.78 -2.23
N HIS A 34 7.29 -10.24 -3.29
CA HIS A 34 6.69 -9.24 -4.16
C HIS A 34 7.25 -9.30 -5.58
N GLU A 35 6.41 -8.92 -6.53
CA GLU A 35 6.77 -8.75 -7.93
C GLU A 35 6.11 -7.47 -8.45
N LEU A 36 6.84 -6.69 -9.24
CA LEU A 36 6.32 -5.49 -9.89
C LEU A 36 6.57 -5.63 -11.39
N ASP A 37 5.48 -5.73 -12.15
CA ASP A 37 5.48 -5.67 -13.61
C ASP A 37 4.89 -4.33 -14.10
N ASP A 38 4.69 -4.20 -15.40
CA ASP A 38 4.18 -2.96 -16.02
C ASP A 38 2.73 -2.63 -15.65
N GLU A 39 1.95 -3.62 -15.23
CA GLU A 39 0.52 -3.50 -14.93
C GLU A 39 0.19 -3.59 -13.44
N ARG A 40 0.90 -4.44 -12.70
CA ARG A 40 0.55 -4.86 -11.34
C ARG A 40 1.76 -4.99 -10.41
N LEU A 41 1.53 -4.59 -9.17
CA LEU A 41 2.31 -5.00 -8.00
C LEU A 41 1.61 -6.23 -7.40
N THR A 42 2.28 -7.37 -7.39
CA THR A 42 1.84 -8.58 -6.72
C THR A 42 2.52 -8.67 -5.37
N LEU A 43 1.74 -8.85 -4.31
CA LEU A 43 2.22 -9.09 -2.95
C LEU A 43 1.76 -10.47 -2.49
N TRP A 44 2.69 -11.28 -1.99
CA TRP A 44 2.38 -12.52 -1.28
C TRP A 44 2.37 -12.22 0.21
N LEU A 45 1.20 -12.34 0.83
CA LEU A 45 0.99 -12.00 2.22
C LEU A 45 0.91 -13.26 3.08
N GLU A 46 1.52 -13.17 4.25
CA GLU A 46 1.47 -14.22 5.26
C GLU A 46 1.38 -13.64 6.67
N ASP A 47 0.98 -14.50 7.59
CA ASP A 47 0.98 -14.23 9.02
C ASP A 47 2.33 -14.67 9.62
N LYS A 48 3.03 -13.76 10.31
CA LYS A 48 4.33 -14.04 10.95
C LYS A 48 4.32 -15.13 12.02
N SER A 49 3.15 -15.46 12.57
CA SER A 49 2.99 -16.57 13.52
C SER A 49 2.62 -17.88 12.84
N ASP A 50 2.34 -17.86 11.54
CA ASP A 50 1.98 -19.01 10.71
C ASP A 50 2.66 -18.89 9.32
N PHE A 51 4.00 -18.87 9.36
CA PHE A 51 4.84 -18.78 8.16
C PHE A 51 4.51 -19.90 7.19
N LYS A 52 4.40 -19.54 5.91
CA LYS A 52 4.13 -20.49 4.84
C LYS A 52 5.41 -21.14 4.36
N ASN A 53 5.33 -22.41 3.98
CA ASN A 53 6.49 -23.14 3.49
C ASN A 53 6.77 -22.82 2.02
N THR A 54 5.75 -22.36 1.30
CA THR A 54 5.81 -22.02 -0.13
C THR A 54 4.94 -20.78 -0.43
N LEU A 55 5.30 -20.02 -1.47
CA LEU A 55 4.54 -18.83 -1.89
C LEU A 55 3.11 -19.16 -2.34
N ASP A 56 2.87 -20.37 -2.81
CA ASP A 56 1.54 -20.83 -3.26
C ASP A 56 0.52 -20.91 -2.11
N GLU A 57 1.00 -20.97 -0.86
CA GLU A 57 0.17 -20.97 0.35
C GLU A 57 -0.10 -19.55 0.88
N CYS A 58 0.59 -18.53 0.36
CA CYS A 58 0.41 -17.14 0.74
C CYS A 58 -0.83 -16.53 0.08
N LEU A 59 -1.44 -15.55 0.75
CA LEU A 59 -2.50 -14.77 0.16
C LEU A 59 -1.93 -13.81 -0.90
N VAL A 60 -2.34 -13.98 -2.16
CA VAL A 60 -1.88 -13.15 -3.26
C VAL A 60 -2.76 -11.92 -3.41
N VAL A 61 -2.15 -10.74 -3.38
CA VAL A 61 -2.81 -9.45 -3.59
C VAL A 61 -2.20 -8.74 -4.78
N GLU A 62 -2.99 -8.60 -5.84
CA GLU A 62 -2.59 -7.91 -7.06
C GLU A 62 -3.13 -6.48 -7.08
N ILE A 63 -2.23 -5.51 -7.21
CA ILE A 63 -2.54 -4.09 -7.08
C ILE A 63 -2.16 -3.41 -8.40
N PRO A 64 -3.07 -2.68 -9.06
CA PRO A 64 -2.72 -1.96 -10.27
C PRO A 64 -1.56 -0.98 -10.02
N VAL A 65 -0.55 -0.98 -10.89
CA VAL A 65 0.63 -0.09 -10.81
C VAL A 65 0.23 1.37 -10.65
N LYS A 66 -0.86 1.80 -11.30
CA LYS A 66 -1.41 3.16 -11.16
C LYS A 66 -1.80 3.50 -9.72
N LYS A 67 -2.31 2.54 -8.95
CA LYS A 67 -2.65 2.72 -7.52
C LYS A 67 -1.39 2.81 -6.68
N PHE A 68 -0.39 1.98 -6.99
CA PHE A 68 0.90 2.03 -6.31
C PHE A 68 1.65 3.33 -6.57
N ALA A 69 1.72 3.77 -7.82
CA ALA A 69 2.26 5.07 -8.22
C ALA A 69 1.55 6.24 -7.52
N ALA A 70 0.22 6.19 -7.41
CA ALA A 70 -0.56 7.21 -6.72
C ALA A 70 -0.23 7.25 -5.22
N LEU A 71 -0.03 6.10 -4.59
CA LEU A 71 0.37 6.02 -3.18
C LEU A 71 1.79 6.59 -2.97
N ILE A 72 2.76 6.19 -3.79
CA ILE A 72 4.14 6.74 -3.72
C ILE A 72 4.14 8.27 -3.79
N LYS A 73 3.32 8.85 -4.68
CA LYS A 73 3.16 10.31 -4.80
C LYS A 73 2.46 10.92 -3.57
N ALA A 74 1.39 10.30 -3.08
CA ALA A 74 0.66 10.79 -1.92
C ALA A 74 1.52 10.80 -0.65
N GLU A 75 2.37 9.78 -0.48
CA GLU A 75 3.32 9.64 0.62
C GLU A 75 4.62 10.45 0.39
N ASN A 76 4.72 11.17 -0.74
CA ASN A 76 5.88 11.98 -1.13
C ASN A 76 7.21 11.19 -1.21
N LEU A 77 7.17 9.87 -1.39
CA LEU A 77 8.36 9.01 -1.34
C LEU A 77 9.31 9.28 -2.52
N ASN A 78 8.79 9.68 -3.67
CA ASN A 78 9.56 10.03 -4.85
C ASN A 78 10.00 11.51 -4.88
N SER A 79 10.01 12.20 -3.73
CA SER A 79 10.30 13.63 -3.67
C SER A 79 11.01 14.02 -2.37
N TYR A 80 11.69 15.17 -2.39
CA TYR A 80 12.30 15.74 -1.18
C TYR A 80 11.89 17.20 -0.97
N GLU A 81 12.06 17.68 0.27
CA GLU A 81 11.87 19.10 0.59
C GLU A 81 13.03 19.93 0.06
N GLY A 82 12.71 20.90 -0.77
CA GLY A 82 13.67 21.85 -1.31
C GLY A 82 13.11 23.26 -1.36
N VAL A 83 13.84 24.14 -2.04
CA VAL A 83 13.47 25.54 -2.19
C VAL A 83 13.44 25.88 -3.67
N LYS A 84 12.36 26.54 -4.11
CA LYS A 84 12.27 27.13 -5.45
C LYS A 84 12.34 28.64 -5.36
N VAL A 85 12.94 29.27 -6.37
CA VAL A 85 12.98 30.73 -6.50
C VAL A 85 11.88 31.14 -7.48
N HIS A 86 11.04 32.09 -7.09
CA HIS A 86 10.06 32.68 -7.98
C HIS A 86 10.78 33.34 -9.17
N PRO A 87 10.45 32.98 -10.43
CA PRO A 87 11.28 33.31 -11.60
C PRO A 87 11.50 34.82 -11.79
N THR A 88 10.51 35.63 -11.44
CA THR A 88 10.59 37.10 -11.57
C THR A 88 10.79 37.85 -10.25
N LYS A 89 10.20 37.38 -9.14
CA LYS A 89 10.19 38.08 -7.86
C LYS A 89 11.41 37.80 -6.98
N LYS A 90 12.27 36.82 -7.34
CA LYS A 90 13.44 36.37 -6.56
C LYS A 90 13.12 35.96 -5.11
N ILE A 91 11.85 35.63 -4.83
CA ILE A 91 11.40 35.14 -3.53
C ILE A 91 11.63 33.62 -3.50
N THR A 92 12.29 33.12 -2.47
CA THR A 92 12.45 31.69 -2.19
C THR A 92 11.24 31.15 -1.44
N TYR A 93 10.71 30.01 -1.88
CA TYR A 93 9.64 29.30 -1.18
C TYR A 93 9.95 27.80 -1.08
N ALA A 94 9.53 27.19 0.02
CA ALA A 94 9.63 25.74 0.20
C ALA A 94 8.76 25.03 -0.85
N ALA A 95 9.32 24.01 -1.49
CA ALA A 95 8.64 23.22 -2.50
C ALA A 95 9.08 21.76 -2.41
N ARG A 96 8.17 20.86 -2.77
CA ARG A 96 8.54 19.46 -3.03
C ARG A 96 9.15 19.36 -4.41
N ILE A 97 10.34 18.77 -4.48
CA ILE A 97 11.07 18.53 -5.71
C ILE A 97 10.99 17.04 -5.99
N GLU A 98 10.32 16.69 -7.08
CA GLU A 98 10.22 15.31 -7.55
C GLU A 98 11.61 14.83 -8.02
N ILE A 99 12.01 13.65 -7.56
CA ILE A 99 13.25 13.00 -7.98
C ILE A 99 13.03 12.39 -9.36
N ASN A 100 11.95 11.61 -9.50
CA ASN A 100 11.54 10.94 -10.73
C ASN A 100 10.05 10.57 -10.66
N GLU A 101 9.48 10.12 -11.79
CA GLU A 101 8.15 9.53 -11.78
C GLU A 101 8.09 8.33 -10.82
N ALA A 102 6.98 8.16 -10.12
CA ALA A 102 6.87 7.22 -8.98
C ALA A 102 7.39 5.79 -9.25
N ILE A 103 7.05 5.20 -10.41
CA ILE A 103 7.48 3.83 -10.74
C ILE A 103 8.94 3.80 -11.20
N THR A 104 9.36 4.79 -11.98
CA THR A 104 10.76 4.96 -12.38
C THR A 104 11.66 5.15 -11.15
N TRP A 105 11.23 5.97 -10.19
CA TRP A 105 11.89 6.14 -8.90
C TRP A 105 12.01 4.81 -8.17
N TYR A 106 10.91 4.05 -8.06
CA TYR A 106 10.90 2.78 -7.34
C TYR A 106 11.90 1.77 -7.94
N HIS A 107 12.02 1.69 -9.27
CA HIS A 107 12.94 0.75 -9.92
C HIS A 107 14.40 1.20 -9.93
N HIS A 108 14.66 2.49 -10.12
CA HIS A 108 15.99 2.97 -10.49
C HIS A 108 16.67 3.85 -9.44
N ASP A 109 15.89 4.55 -8.63
CA ASP A 109 16.40 5.56 -7.69
C ASP A 109 16.25 5.14 -6.23
N ALA A 110 15.19 4.39 -5.90
CA ALA A 110 14.88 3.94 -4.56
C ALA A 110 15.84 2.85 -4.10
N THR A 111 16.39 3.02 -2.89
CA THR A 111 17.11 1.96 -2.19
C THR A 111 16.20 0.78 -1.88
N LEU A 112 16.76 -0.41 -1.65
CA LEU A 112 15.98 -1.60 -1.23
C LEU A 112 15.10 -1.33 -0.01
N ARG A 113 15.58 -0.47 0.91
CA ARG A 113 14.83 -0.07 2.10
C ARG A 113 13.63 0.82 1.74
N GLU A 114 13.81 1.80 0.86
CA GLU A 114 12.73 2.67 0.41
C GLU A 114 11.69 1.92 -0.42
N GLN A 115 12.13 0.99 -1.27
CA GLN A 115 11.23 0.10 -2.00
C GLN A 115 10.39 -0.73 -1.02
N ARG A 116 11.01 -1.30 0.00
CA ARG A 116 10.31 -2.04 1.06
C ARG A 116 9.29 -1.17 1.77
N TRP A 117 9.66 0.06 2.15
CA TRP A 117 8.74 1.00 2.78
C TRP A 117 7.55 1.36 1.90
N ALA A 118 7.75 1.55 0.60
CA ALA A 118 6.65 1.81 -0.32
C ALA A 118 5.65 0.64 -0.34
N ARG A 119 6.13 -0.61 -0.36
CA ARG A 119 5.27 -1.80 -0.31
C ARG A 119 4.54 -1.94 1.03
N GLU A 120 5.24 -1.72 2.14
CA GLU A 120 4.65 -1.74 3.48
C GLU A 120 3.60 -0.63 3.66
N ALA A 121 3.84 0.56 3.11
CA ALA A 121 2.88 1.66 3.09
C ALA A 121 1.62 1.30 2.27
N MET A 122 1.80 0.65 1.12
CA MET A 122 0.67 0.14 0.33
C MET A 122 -0.14 -0.91 1.09
N LEU A 123 0.51 -1.92 1.67
CA LEU A 123 -0.17 -2.93 2.49
C LEU A 123 -0.95 -2.27 3.63
N LYS A 124 -0.31 -1.36 4.37
CA LYS A 124 -0.97 -0.62 5.45
C LYS A 124 -2.19 0.15 4.95
N SER A 125 -2.08 0.84 3.82
CA SER A 125 -3.20 1.57 3.22
C SER A 125 -4.39 0.65 2.88
N ILE A 126 -4.11 -0.54 2.34
CA ILE A 126 -5.14 -1.55 2.04
C ILE A 126 -5.82 -2.02 3.32
N LEU A 127 -5.05 -2.46 4.32
CA LEU A 127 -5.57 -2.97 5.59
C LEU A 127 -6.41 -1.91 6.31
N THR A 128 -5.90 -0.67 6.42
CA THR A 128 -6.64 0.45 7.02
C THR A 128 -7.96 0.70 6.30
N THR A 129 -7.95 0.76 4.96
CA THR A 129 -9.17 1.00 4.19
C THR A 129 -10.17 -0.13 4.39
N LEU A 130 -9.72 -1.39 4.38
CA LEU A 130 -10.57 -2.56 4.56
C LEU A 130 -11.31 -2.50 5.90
N ILE A 131 -10.61 -2.10 6.97
CA ILE A 131 -11.20 -1.94 8.31
C ILE A 131 -12.23 -0.83 8.35
N GLU A 132 -11.86 0.35 7.85
CA GLU A 132 -12.76 1.51 7.84
C GLU A 132 -14.03 1.27 7.02
N THR A 133 -13.96 0.42 6.00
CA THR A 133 -15.13 0.05 5.19
C THR A 133 -15.89 -1.15 5.75
N GLY A 134 -15.22 -2.18 6.27
CA GLY A 134 -15.86 -3.39 6.79
C GLY A 134 -16.56 -3.19 8.14
N THR A 135 -16.04 -2.29 9.00
CA THR A 135 -16.73 -1.91 10.25
C THR A 135 -18.05 -1.18 9.99
N ARG A 136 -18.21 -0.51 8.84
CA ARG A 136 -19.48 0.13 8.46
C ARG A 136 -20.58 -0.87 8.12
N ASP A 137 -20.24 -2.01 7.52
CA ASP A 137 -21.23 -3.02 7.15
C ASP A 137 -21.69 -3.84 8.37
N ILE A 138 -20.79 -4.16 9.32
CA ILE A 138 -21.15 -4.87 10.55
C ILE A 138 -22.04 -4.01 11.46
N ALA A 139 -21.76 -2.71 11.57
CA ALA A 139 -22.54 -1.79 12.41
C ALA A 139 -23.99 -1.58 11.92
N LEU A 140 -24.30 -1.94 10.66
CA LEU A 140 -25.65 -1.85 10.10
C LEU A 140 -26.43 -3.18 10.21
N THR A 141 -25.76 -4.29 10.50
CA THR A 141 -26.40 -5.60 10.74
C THR A 141 -26.77 -5.87 12.20
N ASP A 142 -26.26 -5.07 13.15
CA ASP A 142 -26.41 -5.33 14.60
C ASP A 142 -27.60 -4.60 15.28
N TRP A 143 -28.55 -4.05 14.50
CA TRP A 143 -29.78 -3.39 15.00
C TRP A 143 -31.06 -3.98 14.40
N GLY A 144 -31.11 -5.30 14.24
CA GLY A 144 -32.21 -5.96 13.55
C GLY A 144 -32.52 -7.38 14.01
N GLU A 145 -32.59 -7.64 15.32
CA GLU A 145 -33.44 -8.68 15.91
C GLU A 145 -34.04 -8.21 17.25
#